data_AF-A0A2E1MRH7-F1
#
_entry.id   AF-A0A2E1MRH7-F1
#
_cell.length_a   1.000
_cell.length_b   1.000
_cell.length_c   1.000
_cell.angle_alpha   90.00
_cell.angle_beta   90.00
_cell.angle_gamma   90.00
#
_symmetry.space_group_name_H-M   'P 1'
#
loop_
_entity.id
_entity.type
_entity.pdbx_description
1 polymer ?
#
loop_
_entity_poly.entity_id
_entity_poly.type
_entity_poly.pdbx_seq_one_letter_code
_entity_poly.pdbx_strand_id
1 'polypeptide(L)'
;MTKKIKQTVSERVLLIFIIFLAIIFFGSLITMKNKCLFVKNYDPKKINFINPNDIAILNAYCGNVIIELYPNISPNSVERFKMLIKSGEYNNVAFHRV
;
A
#
# COMPACT_ATOMS: atom_id res chain seq x y z
N MET A 1 -11.87 27.50 -51.67
CA MET A 1 -12.82 28.07 -50.70
C MET A 1 -13.01 27.07 -49.57
N THR A 2 -12.42 27.30 -48.40
CA THR A 2 -12.50 26.35 -47.27
C THR A 2 -13.76 26.65 -46.45
N LYS A 3 -14.71 25.70 -46.46
CA LYS A 3 -15.91 25.76 -45.61
C LYS A 3 -15.47 25.62 -44.15
N LYS A 4 -15.69 26.65 -43.31
CA LYS A 4 -15.47 26.55 -41.87
C LYS A 4 -16.57 25.66 -41.28
N ILE A 5 -16.23 24.44 -40.91
CA ILE A 5 -17.13 23.54 -40.18
C ILE A 5 -17.23 24.07 -38.74
N LYS A 6 -18.43 24.45 -38.31
CA LYS A 6 -18.71 24.95 -36.96
C LYS A 6 -19.29 23.80 -36.14
N GLN A 7 -18.59 23.43 -35.07
CA GLN A 7 -18.98 22.33 -34.19
C GLN A 7 -20.35 22.60 -33.56
N THR A 8 -21.23 21.60 -33.56
CA THR A 8 -22.52 21.68 -32.89
C THR A 8 -22.35 21.54 -31.37
N VAL A 9 -23.35 21.99 -30.60
CA VAL A 9 -23.31 21.89 -29.12
C VAL A 9 -23.19 20.43 -28.69
N SER A 10 -23.94 19.52 -29.34
CA SER A 10 -23.90 18.09 -29.03
C SER A 10 -22.53 17.46 -29.30
N GLU A 11 -21.90 17.76 -30.43
CA GLU A 11 -20.55 17.26 -30.75
C GLU A 11 -19.50 17.77 -29.76
N ARG A 12 -19.66 19.00 -29.26
CA ARG A 12 -18.76 19.56 -28.24
C ARG A 12 -18.88 18.83 -26.90
N VAL A 13 -20.12 18.51 -26.49
CA VAL A 13 -20.38 17.72 -25.28
C VAL A 13 -19.83 16.30 -25.43
N LEU A 14 -20.06 15.67 -26.59
CA LEU A 14 -19.55 14.33 -26.88
C LEU A 14 -18.02 14.27 -26.83
N LEU A 15 -17.33 15.28 -27.38
CA LEU A 15 -15.87 15.36 -27.34
C LEU A 15 -15.35 15.44 -25.89
N ILE A 16 -15.96 16.28 -25.06
CA ILE A 16 -15.59 16.40 -23.63
C ILE A 16 -15.80 15.07 -22.91
N PHE A 17 -16.92 14.40 -23.17
CA PHE A 17 -17.22 13.10 -22.57
C PHE A 17 -16.19 12.02 -22.96
N ILE A 18 -15.79 11.96 -24.24
CA ILE A 18 -14.76 11.02 -24.70
C ILE A 18 -13.40 11.32 -24.05
N ILE A 19 -13.03 12.60 -23.92
CA ILE A 19 -11.78 12.99 -23.24
C ILE A 19 -11.81 12.56 -21.78
N PHE A 20 -12.93 12.77 -21.09
CA PHE A 20 -13.10 12.35 -19.69
C PHE A 20 -12.99 10.83 -19.53
N LEU A 21 -13.63 10.06 -20.41
CA LEU A 21 -13.50 8.59 -20.43
C LEU A 21 -12.05 8.15 -20.67
N ALA A 22 -11.34 8.79 -21.59
CA ALA A 22 -9.94 8.49 -21.86
C ALA A 22 -9.07 8.75 -20.61
N ILE A 23 -9.28 9.88 -19.91
CA ILE A 23 -8.56 10.20 -18.67
C ILE A 23 -8.82 9.15 -17.59
N ILE A 24 -10.08 8.73 -17.41
CA ILE A 24 -10.42 7.68 -16.44
C ILE A 24 -9.74 6.35 -16.81
N PHE A 25 -9.79 5.97 -18.08
CA PHE A 25 -9.19 4.72 -18.56
C PHE A 25 -7.67 4.71 -18.32
N PHE A 26 -6.96 5.76 -18.75
CA PHE A 26 -5.52 5.87 -18.53
C PHE A 26 -5.17 6.00 -17.03
N GLY A 27 -5.97 6.74 -16.25
CA GLY A 27 -5.81 6.84 -14.81
C GLY A 27 -5.93 5.48 -14.11
N SER A 28 -6.93 4.68 -14.50
CA SER A 28 -7.13 3.32 -13.98
C SER A 28 -5.92 2.42 -14.26
N LEU A 29 -5.36 2.45 -15.47
CA LEU A 29 -4.17 1.68 -15.82
C LEU A 29 -2.96 2.03 -14.94
N ILE A 30 -2.81 3.30 -14.54
CA ILE A 30 -1.74 3.74 -13.63
C ILE A 30 -2.02 3.27 -12.21
N THR A 31 -3.25 3.41 -11.71
CA THR A 31 -3.64 2.99 -10.35
C THR A 31 -3.49 1.48 -10.16
N MET A 32 -3.87 0.66 -11.15
CA MET A 32 -3.75 -0.80 -11.06
C MET A 32 -2.30 -1.29 -10.91
N LYS A 33 -1.32 -0.55 -11.42
CA LYS A 33 0.11 -0.91 -11.28
C LYS A 33 0.66 -0.59 -9.89
N ASN A 34 0.14 0.45 -9.23
CA ASN A 34 0.63 0.89 -7.93
C ASN A 34 -0.17 0.28 -6.78
N LYS A 35 0.08 -1.00 -6.48
CA LYS A 35 -0.58 -1.73 -5.38
C LYS A 35 -0.40 -1.07 -4.00
N CYS A 36 0.64 -0.25 -3.84
CA CYS A 36 0.98 0.39 -2.56
C CYS A 36 0.58 1.88 -2.48
N LEU A 37 -0.14 2.42 -3.48
CA LEU A 37 -0.37 3.88 -3.62
C LEU A 37 -1.02 4.55 -2.39
N PHE A 38 -1.82 3.80 -1.63
CA PHE A 38 -2.56 4.31 -0.48
C PHE A 38 -2.05 3.77 0.86
N VAL A 39 -0.93 3.04 0.87
CA VAL A 39 -0.35 2.51 2.11
C VAL A 39 0.45 3.60 2.80
N LYS A 40 0.06 3.94 4.03
CA LYS A 40 0.81 4.89 4.85
C LYS A 40 2.09 4.24 5.34
N ASN A 41 3.22 4.86 5.06
CA ASN A 41 4.50 4.40 5.57
C ASN A 41 4.84 5.15 6.86
N TYR A 42 4.94 4.42 7.97
CA TYR A 42 5.35 4.96 9.26
C TYR A 42 6.81 4.59 9.51
N ASP A 43 7.62 5.58 9.87
CA ASP A 43 9.01 5.37 10.27
C ASP A 43 9.05 4.91 11.74
N PRO A 44 9.43 3.66 12.04
CA PRO A 44 9.46 3.16 13.41
C PRO A 44 10.41 3.96 14.31
N LYS A 45 11.42 4.63 13.75
CA LYS A 45 12.38 5.44 14.51
C LYS A 45 11.77 6.75 15.03
N LYS A 46 10.65 7.19 14.46
CA LYS A 46 9.95 8.42 14.88
C LYS A 46 8.87 8.16 15.92
N ILE A 47 8.64 6.91 16.29
CA ILE A 47 7.62 6.51 17.25
C ILE A 47 8.29 6.24 18.59
N ASN A 48 7.75 6.83 19.66
CA ASN A 48 8.23 6.57 21.02
C ASN A 48 7.48 5.37 21.60
N PHE A 49 8.12 4.21 21.62
CA PHE A 49 7.54 2.99 22.19
C PHE A 49 7.82 2.92 23.69
N ILE A 50 6.79 2.61 24.48
CA ILE A 50 6.91 2.43 25.94
C ILE A 50 7.88 1.28 26.24
N ASN A 51 7.73 0.14 25.54
CA ASN A 51 8.58 -1.03 25.66
C ASN A 51 9.15 -1.45 24.29
N PRO A 52 10.26 -0.87 23.82
CA PRO A 52 10.82 -1.17 22.50
C PRO A 52 11.19 -2.65 22.31
N ASN A 53 11.54 -3.35 23.40
CA ASN A 53 11.90 -4.77 23.38
C ASN A 53 10.72 -5.71 23.03
N ASP A 54 9.50 -5.21 23.15
CA ASP A 54 8.25 -5.93 22.82
C ASP A 54 7.65 -5.45 21.50
N ILE A 55 8.43 -4.73 20.68
CA ILE A 55 8.01 -4.32 19.34
C ILE A 55 8.72 -5.17 18.30
N ALA A 56 7.94 -5.76 17.39
CA ALA A 56 8.44 -6.40 16.19
C ALA A 56 8.06 -5.58 14.95
N ILE A 57 8.96 -5.49 13.98
CA ILE A 57 8.74 -4.78 12.73
C ILE A 57 8.81 -5.79 11.59
N LEU A 58 7.69 -5.97 10.89
CA LEU A 58 7.62 -6.74 9.66
C LEU A 58 7.74 -5.78 8.47
N ASN A 59 8.82 -5.91 7.71
CA ASN A 59 9.01 -5.17 6.46
C ASN A 59 8.27 -5.92 5.34
N ALA A 60 7.09 -5.43 4.93
CA ALA A 60 6.33 -5.99 3.83
C ALA A 60 6.55 -5.18 2.53
N TYR A 61 6.10 -5.72 1.40
CA TYR A 61 6.28 -5.10 0.08
C TYR A 61 5.78 -3.65 0.00
N CYS A 62 4.66 -3.34 0.64
CA CYS A 62 4.07 -2.00 0.61
C CYS A 62 4.39 -1.11 1.83
N GLY A 63 5.18 -1.60 2.79
CA GLY A 63 5.51 -0.84 4.00
C GLY A 63 5.66 -1.72 5.24
N ASN A 64 5.85 -1.05 6.38
CA ASN A 64 6.11 -1.72 7.65
C ASN A 64 4.82 -2.03 8.40
N VAL A 65 4.74 -3.21 8.98
CA VAL A 65 3.75 -3.57 9.99
C VAL A 65 4.45 -3.60 11.35
N ILE A 66 3.99 -2.75 12.27
CA ILE A 66 4.52 -2.65 13.62
C ILE A 66 3.61 -3.48 14.54
N ILE A 67 4.19 -4.43 15.26
CA ILE A 67 3.48 -5.41 16.07
C ILE A 67 3.93 -5.25 17.52
N GLU A 68 3.00 -4.97 18.42
CA GLU A 68 3.24 -5.00 19.87
C GLU A 68 3.03 -6.43 20.40
N LEU A 69 3.98 -6.91 21.18
CA LEU A 69 4.00 -8.23 21.78
C LEU A 69 3.54 -8.16 23.24
N TYR A 70 2.77 -9.15 23.68
CA TYR A 70 2.21 -9.21 25.04
C TYR A 70 2.83 -10.39 25.83
N PRO A 71 4.08 -10.27 26.33
CA PRO A 71 4.73 -11.34 27.09
C PRO A 71 4.02 -11.64 28.41
N ASN A 72 3.28 -10.68 28.97
CA ASN A 72 2.45 -10.86 30.16
C ASN A 72 1.26 -11.80 29.94
N ILE A 73 0.75 -11.90 28.71
CA ILE A 73 -0.36 -12.80 28.35
C ILE A 73 0.17 -14.14 27.86
N SER A 74 1.22 -14.14 27.02
CA SER A 74 1.76 -15.37 26.41
C SER A 74 3.29 -15.36 26.35
N PRO A 75 3.97 -15.63 27.48
CA PRO A 75 5.43 -15.48 27.58
C PRO A 75 6.17 -16.43 26.64
N ASN A 76 5.83 -17.72 26.65
CA ASN A 76 6.50 -18.74 25.84
C ASN A 76 6.36 -18.48 24.32
N SER A 77 5.18 -18.00 23.89
CA SER A 77 4.93 -17.68 22.48
C SER A 77 5.75 -16.47 22.04
N VAL A 78 5.78 -15.43 22.86
CA VAL A 78 6.55 -14.21 22.59
C VAL A 78 8.04 -14.51 22.56
N GLU A 79 8.53 -15.33 23.49
CA GLU A 79 9.94 -15.75 23.53
C GLU A 79 10.33 -16.53 22.27
N ARG A 80 9.55 -17.55 21.90
CA ARG A 80 9.78 -18.33 20.67
C ARG A 80 9.70 -17.45 19.42
N PHE A 81 8.75 -16.54 19.36
CA PHE A 81 8.60 -15.61 18.24
C PHE A 81 9.82 -14.69 18.10
N LYS A 82 10.30 -14.11 19.22
CA LYS A 82 11.53 -13.30 19.23
C LYS A 82 12.77 -14.11 18.83
N MET A 83 12.86 -15.37 19.25
CA MET A 83 13.94 -16.27 18.85
C MET A 83 13.94 -16.48 17.33
N LEU A 84 12.79 -16.81 16.73
CA LEU A 84 12.66 -17.02 15.28
C LEU A 84 12.96 -15.75 14.45
N ILE A 85 12.57 -14.58 14.95
CA ILE A 85 12.93 -13.30 14.33
C ILE A 85 14.45 -13.11 14.36
N LYS A 86 15.10 -13.33 15.51
CA LYS A 86 16.56 -13.16 15.65
C LYS A 86 17.36 -14.14 14.79
N SER A 87 16.86 -15.36 14.58
CA SER A 87 17.47 -16.33 13.67
C SER A 87 17.16 -16.06 12.19
N GLY A 88 16.27 -15.11 11.88
CA GLY A 88 15.96 -14.71 10.51
C GLY A 88 15.01 -15.64 9.76
N GLU A 89 14.29 -16.53 10.46
CA GLU A 89 13.40 -17.55 9.86
C GLU A 89 12.21 -16.95 9.10
N TYR A 90 11.88 -15.69 9.38
CA TYR A 90 10.82 -14.95 8.68
C TYR A 90 11.35 -14.05 7.55
N ASN A 91 12.64 -14.07 7.25
CA ASN A 91 13.20 -13.30 6.14
C ASN A 91 12.83 -13.98 4.81
N ASN A 92 12.37 -13.19 3.84
CA ASN A 92 12.01 -13.65 2.49
C ASN A 92 10.95 -14.76 2.42
N VAL A 93 10.14 -14.95 3.47
CA VAL A 93 9.00 -15.88 3.43
C VAL A 93 7.76 -15.21 2.81
N ALA A 94 6.92 -16.02 2.17
CA ALA A 94 5.66 -15.56 1.59
C ALA A 94 4.48 -15.81 2.54
N PHE A 95 3.47 -14.94 2.47
CA PHE A 95 2.15 -15.23 3.01
C PHE A 95 1.45 -16.23 2.08
N HIS A 96 1.56 -17.52 2.40
CA HIS A 96 0.96 -18.61 1.61
C HIS A 96 -0.57 -18.62 1.68
N ARG A 97 -1.17 -17.95 2.67
CA ARG A 97 -2.61 -17.78 2.85
C ARG A 97 -2.91 -16.36 3.34
N VAL A 98 -3.82 -15.68 2.65
CA VAL A 98 -4.27 -14.30 2.92
C VAL A 98 -5.79 -14.26 2.93
#